data_AF-A0A9D5S2E3-F1
#
_entry.id   AF-A0A9D5S2E3-F1
#
_cell.length_a   1.000
_cell.length_b   1.000
_cell.length_c   1.000
_cell.angle_alpha   90.00
_cell.angle_beta   90.00
_cell.angle_gamma   90.00
#
_symmetry.space_group_name_H-M   'P 1'
#
loop_
_entity.id
_entity.type
_entity.pdbx_description
1 polymer ?
#
loop_
_entity_poly.entity_id
_entity_poly.type
_entity_poly.pdbx_seq_one_letter_code
_entity_poly.pdbx_strand_id
1 'polypeptide(L)'
;MWNKLWSIREGFVIGGGLIIAGLTLEMSIGPVVWDSFRWPANGMVLAGFLAMIVVCHLLRQKVYAFRFLTSYQAALPAMVYAVVLTIVMGLTRQQINGTWLNNMLTFWPFVLMYVYITVILGLVTLHRFNTLRHCRSIRDLTFLLNHLGLFIALTTATLGNADISRVKMICGVDEPEWRAVTNEQAIIELPLAIELKQFIMEVYDDGSPKRFASDIQVLTQSGKNIKATVDVNKPVEVDGWKIYQYGYDQQAGARSRISIFELVRDPWLPAVYTGIFMMLAGALLMFVFGVRRAES
;
A
#
# COMPACT_ATOMS: atom_id res chain seq x y z
N MET A 1 32.77 -11.57 -29.19
CA MET A 1 31.64 -12.33 -28.61
C MET A 1 31.81 -12.39 -27.10
N TRP A 2 31.11 -11.52 -26.36
CA TRP A 2 31.08 -11.58 -24.89
C TRP A 2 30.10 -12.68 -24.46
N ASN A 3 30.60 -13.91 -24.33
CA ASN A 3 29.82 -15.09 -23.91
C ASN A 3 29.71 -15.24 -22.38
N LYS A 4 29.90 -14.18 -21.59
CA LYS A 4 29.65 -14.27 -20.15
C LYS A 4 28.17 -14.06 -19.86
N LEU A 5 27.48 -15.19 -19.68
CA LEU A 5 26.17 -15.29 -19.03
C LEU A 5 26.26 -14.59 -17.67
N TRP A 6 25.52 -13.49 -17.47
CA TRP A 6 25.36 -12.88 -16.14
C TRP A 6 24.99 -14.01 -15.19
N SER A 7 25.73 -14.15 -14.11
CA SER A 7 25.47 -15.14 -13.08
C SER A 7 24.76 -14.48 -11.89
N ILE A 8 24.45 -15.29 -10.88
CA ILE A 8 23.91 -14.80 -9.61
C ILE A 8 24.88 -13.79 -8.97
N ARG A 9 26.20 -13.91 -9.20
CA ARG A 9 27.21 -13.00 -8.65
C ARG A 9 26.99 -11.57 -9.11
N GLU A 10 26.74 -11.37 -10.39
CA GLU A 10 26.49 -10.05 -10.94
C GLU A 10 25.17 -9.47 -10.44
N GLY A 11 24.15 -10.31 -10.20
CA GLY A 11 22.92 -9.87 -9.55
C GLY A 11 23.16 -9.35 -8.12
N PHE A 12 24.05 -9.98 -7.35
CA PHE A 12 24.48 -9.46 -6.04
C PHE A 12 25.26 -8.15 -6.17
N VAL A 13 26.14 -8.02 -7.16
CA VAL A 13 26.88 -6.78 -7.40
C VAL A 13 25.92 -5.63 -7.75
N ILE A 14 24.92 -5.86 -8.60
CA ILE A 14 23.90 -4.84 -8.93
C ILE A 14 23.10 -4.47 -7.69
N GLY A 15 22.64 -5.44 -6.90
CA GLY A 15 21.90 -5.17 -5.67
C GLY A 15 22.72 -4.36 -4.67
N GLY A 16 23.98 -4.73 -4.42
CA GLY A 16 24.90 -3.97 -3.59
C GLY A 16 25.17 -2.56 -4.12
N GLY A 17 25.32 -2.42 -5.44
CA GLY A 17 25.44 -1.12 -6.10
C GLY A 17 24.22 -0.22 -5.87
N LEU A 18 23.00 -0.77 -5.92
CA LEU A 18 21.76 -0.04 -5.61
C LEU A 18 21.70 0.40 -4.14
N ILE A 19 22.17 -0.42 -3.21
CA ILE A 19 22.26 -0.03 -1.79
C ILE A 19 23.21 1.15 -1.62
N ILE A 20 24.41 1.09 -2.22
CA ILE A 20 25.40 2.17 -2.13
C ILE A 20 24.88 3.44 -2.79
N ALA A 21 24.25 3.33 -3.97
CA ALA A 21 23.63 4.46 -4.65
C ALA A 21 22.51 5.08 -3.80
N GLY A 22 21.67 4.26 -3.18
CA GLY A 22 20.62 4.70 -2.27
C GLY A 22 21.17 5.42 -1.05
N LEU A 23 22.23 4.90 -0.43
CA LEU A 23 22.88 5.54 0.71
C LEU A 23 23.48 6.90 0.32
N THR A 24 24.06 6.96 -0.89
CA THR A 24 24.61 8.22 -1.43
C THR A 24 23.51 9.25 -1.65
N LEU A 25 22.35 8.83 -2.20
CA LEU A 25 21.19 9.71 -2.36
C LEU A 25 20.64 10.18 -1.00
N GLU A 26 20.49 9.28 -0.03
CA GLU A 26 20.04 9.63 1.32
C GLU A 26 20.94 10.69 1.96
N MET A 27 22.26 10.55 1.84
CA MET A 27 23.22 11.52 2.38
C MET A 27 23.23 12.85 1.61
N SER A 28 22.84 12.84 0.32
CA SER A 28 22.92 14.02 -0.55
C SER A 28 21.66 14.88 -0.52
N ILE A 29 20.48 14.25 -0.58
CA ILE A 29 19.19 14.94 -0.73
C ILE A 29 18.21 14.64 0.40
N GLY A 30 18.57 13.77 1.35
CA GLY A 30 17.70 13.36 2.44
C GLY A 30 16.63 12.34 2.03
N PRO A 31 15.64 12.09 2.91
CA PRO A 31 14.62 11.07 2.71
C PRO A 31 13.66 11.39 1.56
N VAL A 32 13.00 10.37 1.02
CA VAL A 32 11.97 10.51 -0.03
C VAL A 32 10.76 11.30 0.50
N VAL A 33 10.43 12.39 -0.18
CA VAL A 33 9.24 13.21 0.11
C VAL A 33 8.05 12.68 -0.69
N TRP A 34 7.29 11.75 -0.11
CA TRP A 34 6.14 11.10 -0.77
C TRP A 34 5.04 12.07 -1.20
N ASP A 35 4.86 13.18 -0.48
CA ASP A 35 3.83 14.18 -0.81
C ASP A 35 4.03 14.82 -2.20
N SER A 36 5.26 14.86 -2.70
CA SER A 36 5.57 15.32 -4.06
C SER A 36 4.97 14.42 -5.15
N PHE A 37 4.53 13.21 -4.79
CA PHE A 37 3.92 12.25 -5.70
C PHE A 37 2.38 12.23 -5.62
N ARG A 38 1.75 13.16 -4.89
CA ARG A 38 0.28 13.30 -4.87
C ARG A 38 -0.31 13.44 -6.27
N TRP A 39 -1.56 13.01 -6.44
CA TRP A 39 -2.28 13.15 -7.70
C TRP A 39 -2.20 14.58 -8.25
N PRO A 40 -1.85 14.79 -9.54
CA PRO A 40 -1.71 13.80 -10.62
C PRO A 40 -0.30 13.22 -10.82
N ALA A 41 0.69 13.56 -10.00
CA ALA A 41 2.09 13.18 -10.21
C ALA A 41 2.30 11.66 -10.14
N ASN A 42 1.73 10.96 -9.15
CA ASN A 42 1.76 9.49 -9.08
C ASN A 42 1.21 8.82 -10.35
N GLY A 43 0.14 9.35 -10.95
CA GLY A 43 -0.43 8.85 -12.20
C GLY A 43 0.56 8.96 -13.36
N MET A 44 1.26 10.09 -13.47
CA MET A 44 2.31 10.28 -14.48
C MET A 44 3.51 9.35 -14.23
N VAL A 45 3.93 9.19 -12.98
CA VAL A 45 5.02 8.29 -12.59
C VAL A 45 4.65 6.84 -12.90
N LEU A 46 3.43 6.40 -12.59
CA LEU A 46 2.95 5.06 -12.92
C LEU A 46 2.93 4.84 -14.44
N ALA A 47 2.41 5.79 -15.21
CA ALA A 47 2.38 5.69 -16.67
C ALA A 47 3.79 5.59 -17.27
N GLY A 48 4.71 6.43 -16.81
CA GLY A 48 6.13 6.38 -17.20
C GLY A 48 6.80 5.06 -16.82
N PHE A 49 6.52 4.56 -15.61
CA PHE A 49 7.04 3.28 -15.11
C PHE A 49 6.55 2.11 -15.96
N LEU A 50 5.26 2.06 -16.30
CA LEU A 50 4.69 1.04 -17.18
C LEU A 50 5.28 1.13 -18.60
N ALA A 51 5.42 2.33 -19.16
CA ALA A 51 6.03 2.55 -20.47
C ALA A 51 7.49 2.06 -20.50
N MET A 52 8.27 2.36 -19.45
CA MET A 52 9.64 1.86 -19.29
C MET A 52 9.68 0.32 -19.27
N ILE A 53 8.80 -0.34 -18.51
CA ILE A 53 8.73 -1.81 -18.47
C ILE A 53 8.42 -2.38 -19.87
N VAL A 54 7.47 -1.79 -20.60
CA VAL A 54 7.13 -2.20 -21.97
C VAL A 54 8.32 -2.04 -22.91
N VAL A 55 9.02 -0.89 -22.86
CA VAL A 55 10.21 -0.65 -23.69
C VAL A 55 11.32 -1.66 -23.38
N CYS A 56 11.63 -1.88 -22.10
CA CYS A 56 12.60 -2.88 -21.65
C CYS A 56 12.22 -4.29 -22.15
N HIS A 57 10.94 -4.65 -22.08
CA HIS A 57 10.44 -5.92 -22.59
C HIS A 57 10.59 -6.06 -24.11
N LEU A 58 10.23 -5.04 -24.88
CA LEU A 58 10.35 -5.06 -26.34
C LEU A 58 11.81 -5.14 -26.80
N LEU A 59 12.72 -4.45 -26.10
CA LEU A 59 14.15 -4.42 -26.41
C LEU A 59 14.93 -5.60 -25.80
N ARG A 60 14.30 -6.50 -25.05
CA ARG A 60 14.97 -7.61 -24.33
C ARG A 60 15.82 -8.54 -25.20
N GLN A 61 15.45 -8.73 -26.46
CA GLN A 61 16.23 -9.58 -27.39
C GLN A 61 17.45 -8.84 -27.95
N LYS A 62 17.45 -7.50 -27.93
CA LYS A 62 18.51 -6.65 -28.47
C LYS A 62 19.49 -6.21 -27.38
N VAL A 63 18.99 -5.97 -26.17
CA VAL A 63 19.76 -5.44 -25.04
C VAL A 63 19.96 -6.52 -23.99
N TYR A 64 21.21 -6.88 -23.77
CA TYR A 64 21.57 -7.98 -22.88
C TYR A 64 21.16 -7.72 -21.42
N ALA A 65 21.24 -6.47 -20.94
CA ALA A 65 20.81 -6.09 -19.60
C ALA A 65 19.31 -6.34 -19.37
N PHE A 66 18.46 -6.01 -20.35
CA PHE A 66 17.02 -6.25 -20.26
C PHE A 66 16.68 -7.75 -20.29
N ARG A 67 17.44 -8.56 -21.04
CA ARG A 67 17.35 -10.02 -20.97
C ARG A 67 17.71 -10.53 -19.57
N PHE A 68 18.78 -10.00 -18.97
CA PHE A 68 19.17 -10.37 -17.62
C PHE A 68 18.08 -10.05 -16.57
N LEU A 69 17.41 -8.90 -16.67
CA LEU A 69 16.30 -8.53 -15.77
C LEU A 69 15.11 -9.49 -15.82
N THR A 70 14.93 -10.25 -16.91
CA THR A 70 13.90 -11.30 -17.01
C THR A 70 14.34 -12.66 -16.43
N SER A 71 15.57 -12.77 -15.92
CA SER A 71 16.15 -14.03 -15.42
C SER A 71 16.01 -14.17 -13.89
N TYR A 72 15.99 -15.42 -13.42
CA TYR A 72 16.03 -15.69 -11.98
C TYR A 72 17.34 -15.22 -11.32
N GLN A 73 18.42 -15.06 -12.10
CA GLN A 73 19.73 -14.59 -11.63
C GLN A 73 19.70 -13.11 -11.21
N ALA A 74 18.77 -12.31 -11.76
CA ALA A 74 18.48 -10.96 -11.30
C ALA A 74 17.50 -10.96 -10.12
N ALA A 75 16.47 -11.80 -10.17
CA ALA A 75 15.40 -11.83 -9.18
C ALA A 75 15.86 -12.32 -7.80
N LEU A 76 16.63 -13.41 -7.73
CA LEU A 76 17.03 -14.03 -6.47
C LEU A 76 17.88 -13.09 -5.60
N PRO A 77 18.95 -12.44 -6.10
CA PRO A 77 19.68 -11.46 -5.30
C PRO A 77 18.82 -10.27 -4.87
N ALA A 78 17.95 -9.74 -5.74
CA ALA A 78 17.03 -8.66 -5.39
C ALA A 78 16.12 -9.05 -4.22
N MET A 79 15.58 -10.27 -4.23
CA MET A 79 14.77 -10.81 -3.13
C MET A 79 15.58 -10.94 -1.84
N VAL A 80 16.83 -11.40 -1.90
CA VAL A 80 17.70 -11.49 -0.71
C VAL A 80 17.92 -10.12 -0.09
N TYR A 81 18.24 -9.10 -0.89
CA TYR A 81 18.38 -7.73 -0.38
C TYR A 81 17.07 -7.19 0.19
N ALA A 82 15.94 -7.38 -0.50
CA ALA A 82 14.64 -6.94 -0.03
C ALA A 82 14.27 -7.59 1.31
N VAL A 83 14.53 -8.89 1.49
CA VAL A 83 14.30 -9.61 2.75
C VAL A 83 15.19 -9.06 3.86
N VAL A 84 16.49 -8.87 3.61
CA VAL A 84 17.41 -8.29 4.61
C VAL A 84 16.95 -6.91 5.05
N LEU A 85 16.59 -6.03 4.11
CA LEU A 85 16.09 -4.69 4.43
C LEU A 85 14.75 -4.74 5.17
N THR A 86 13.87 -5.69 4.84
CA THR A 86 12.60 -5.90 5.55
C THR A 86 12.81 -6.41 6.97
N ILE A 87 13.80 -7.29 7.19
CA ILE A 87 14.20 -7.72 8.54
C ILE A 87 14.71 -6.53 9.35
N VAL A 88 15.57 -5.69 8.76
CA VAL A 88 16.04 -4.46 9.42
C VAL A 88 14.86 -3.56 9.78
N MET A 89 13.90 -3.36 8.87
CA MET A 89 12.67 -2.62 9.14
C MET A 89 11.87 -3.21 10.32
N GLY A 90 11.73 -4.54 10.38
CA GLY A 90 10.99 -5.22 11.45
C GLY A 90 11.70 -5.22 12.81
N LEU A 91 13.03 -5.18 12.83
CA LEU A 91 13.83 -5.18 14.06
C LEU A 91 14.13 -3.77 14.59
N THR A 92 13.91 -2.73 13.77
CA THR A 92 14.15 -1.34 14.15
C THR A 92 12.84 -0.64 14.47
N ARG A 93 12.85 0.20 15.50
CA ARG A 93 11.67 0.98 15.90
C ARG A 93 11.34 2.01 14.80
N GLN A 94 10.19 1.83 14.14
CA GLN A 94 9.73 2.74 13.09
C GLN A 94 9.11 4.01 13.70
N GLN A 95 9.51 5.18 13.19
CA GLN A 95 9.11 6.52 13.63
C GLN A 95 9.10 7.49 12.43
N ILE A 96 8.06 8.31 12.31
CA ILE A 96 7.86 9.23 11.17
C ILE A 96 9.00 10.26 11.05
N ASN A 97 9.56 10.73 12.17
CA ASN A 97 10.66 11.70 12.22
C ASN A 97 11.99 11.07 12.66
N GLY A 98 12.11 9.75 12.56
CA GLY A 98 13.33 9.04 12.91
C GLY A 98 14.40 9.17 11.82
N THR A 99 15.67 8.99 12.19
CA THR A 99 16.78 9.03 11.23
C THR A 99 16.99 7.66 10.56
N TRP A 100 17.09 7.65 9.23
CA TRP A 100 17.54 6.53 8.42
C TRP A 100 16.71 5.26 8.65
N LEU A 101 17.21 4.33 9.47
CA LEU A 101 16.59 3.03 9.74
C LEU A 101 15.29 3.13 10.54
N ASN A 102 15.05 4.27 11.20
CA ASN A 102 13.80 4.52 11.90
C ASN A 102 12.67 4.94 10.95
N ASN A 103 12.94 5.30 9.70
CA ASN A 103 11.91 5.59 8.70
C ASN A 103 12.23 4.88 7.37
N MET A 104 12.06 3.56 7.37
CA MET A 104 12.46 2.70 6.24
C MET A 104 11.66 2.97 4.95
N LEU A 105 10.43 3.47 5.05
CA LEU A 105 9.58 3.74 3.88
C LEU A 105 10.02 4.98 3.09
N THR A 106 10.78 5.89 3.70
CA THR A 106 11.37 7.04 3.01
C THR A 106 12.85 6.85 2.69
N PHE A 107 13.44 5.73 3.12
CA PHE A 107 14.87 5.46 3.00
C PHE A 107 15.26 5.00 1.59
N TRP A 108 16.14 5.73 0.91
CA TRP A 108 16.45 5.49 -0.51
C TRP A 108 16.90 4.07 -0.87
N PRO A 109 17.79 3.38 -0.12
CA PRO A 109 18.14 1.99 -0.41
C PRO A 109 16.94 1.05 -0.44
N PHE A 110 15.97 1.26 0.45
CA PHE A 110 14.74 0.49 0.49
C PHE A 110 13.87 0.77 -0.73
N VAL A 111 13.66 2.05 -1.05
CA VAL A 111 12.86 2.48 -2.21
C VAL A 111 13.46 1.99 -3.52
N LEU A 112 14.77 2.13 -3.73
CA LEU A 112 15.45 1.67 -4.94
C LEU A 112 15.39 0.15 -5.10
N MET A 113 15.57 -0.60 -4.01
CA MET A 113 15.46 -2.06 -4.05
C MET A 113 14.03 -2.50 -4.37
N TYR A 114 13.03 -1.81 -3.83
CA TYR A 114 11.63 -2.07 -4.10
C TYR A 114 11.25 -1.74 -5.55
N VAL A 115 11.71 -0.60 -6.08
CA VAL A 115 11.56 -0.26 -7.51
C VAL A 115 12.21 -1.34 -8.38
N TYR A 116 13.43 -1.77 -8.04
CA TYR A 116 14.15 -2.80 -8.79
C TYR A 116 13.41 -4.15 -8.82
N ILE A 117 12.91 -4.63 -7.68
CA ILE A 117 12.15 -5.88 -7.63
C ILE A 117 10.83 -5.79 -8.39
N THR A 118 10.21 -4.62 -8.37
CA THR A 118 8.95 -4.36 -9.08
C THR A 118 9.17 -4.30 -10.60
N VAL A 119 10.30 -3.76 -11.06
CA VAL A 119 10.70 -3.81 -12.49
C VAL A 119 10.89 -5.26 -12.94
N ILE A 120 11.64 -6.06 -12.17
CA ILE A 120 11.84 -7.49 -12.48
C ILE A 120 10.50 -8.22 -12.53
N LEU A 121 9.64 -8.01 -11.53
CA LEU A 121 8.31 -8.62 -11.45
C LEU A 121 7.44 -8.25 -12.66
N GLY A 122 7.41 -6.98 -13.05
CA GLY A 122 6.67 -6.51 -14.23
C GLY A 122 7.18 -7.13 -15.53
N LEU A 123 8.50 -7.19 -15.72
CA LEU A 123 9.13 -7.80 -16.88
C LEU A 123 8.87 -9.31 -16.97
N VAL A 124 8.97 -10.03 -15.85
CA VAL A 124 8.67 -11.47 -15.78
C VAL A 124 7.18 -11.73 -16.08
N THR A 125 6.28 -10.88 -15.58
CA THR A 125 4.84 -10.97 -15.84
C THR A 125 4.54 -10.80 -17.34
N LEU A 126 5.09 -9.77 -17.99
CA LEU A 126 4.93 -9.55 -19.43
C LEU A 126 5.57 -10.67 -20.28
N HIS A 127 6.74 -11.17 -19.87
CA HIS A 127 7.41 -12.27 -20.55
C HIS A 127 6.56 -13.54 -20.56
N ARG A 128 5.97 -13.88 -19.42
CA ARG A 128 5.06 -15.02 -19.33
C ARG A 128 3.80 -14.77 -20.14
N PHE A 129 3.17 -13.60 -20.02
CA PHE A 129 1.94 -13.26 -20.76
C PHE A 129 2.06 -13.49 -22.27
N ASN A 130 3.16 -13.08 -22.90
CA ASN A 130 3.37 -13.28 -24.34
C ASN A 130 3.56 -14.75 -24.74
N THR A 131 4.17 -15.56 -23.87
CA THR A 131 4.33 -17.01 -24.08
C THR A 131 2.97 -17.73 -24.01
N LEU A 132 2.02 -17.19 -23.25
CA LEU A 132 0.69 -17.77 -23.02
C LEU A 132 -0.31 -17.59 -24.14
N ARG A 133 0.00 -16.75 -25.12
CA ARG A 133 -0.75 -16.71 -26.38
C ARG A 133 -0.71 -18.06 -27.13
N HIS A 134 0.16 -19.00 -26.74
CA HIS A 134 0.30 -20.30 -27.39
C HIS A 134 -0.02 -21.55 -26.55
N CYS A 135 0.03 -21.49 -25.21
CA CYS A 135 -0.25 -22.65 -24.35
C CYS A 135 -1.13 -22.25 -23.15
N ARG A 136 -2.41 -22.65 -23.13
CA ARG A 136 -3.31 -22.44 -21.99
C ARG A 136 -3.27 -23.62 -21.02
N SER A 137 -2.33 -23.59 -20.08
CA SER A 137 -2.33 -24.48 -18.92
C SER A 137 -2.85 -23.73 -17.70
N ILE A 138 -3.59 -24.41 -16.81
CA ILE A 138 -4.05 -23.82 -15.54
C ILE A 138 -2.90 -23.28 -14.69
N ARG A 139 -1.72 -23.94 -14.73
CA ARG A 139 -0.49 -23.53 -14.03
C ARG A 139 0.02 -22.17 -14.47
N ASP A 140 -0.25 -21.81 -15.71
CA ASP A 140 0.18 -20.53 -16.24
C ASP A 140 -0.74 -19.39 -15.82
N LEU A 141 -2.05 -19.68 -15.73
CA LEU A 141 -3.02 -18.77 -15.17
C LEU A 141 -2.72 -18.49 -13.68
N THR A 142 -2.40 -19.53 -12.90
CA THR A 142 -2.04 -19.35 -11.48
C THR A 142 -0.78 -18.51 -11.32
N PHE A 143 0.23 -18.75 -12.16
CA PHE A 143 1.45 -17.93 -12.20
C PHE A 143 1.12 -16.47 -12.50
N LEU A 144 0.33 -16.19 -13.56
CA LEU A 144 -0.04 -14.83 -13.95
C LEU A 144 -0.84 -14.13 -12.86
N LEU A 145 -1.85 -14.78 -12.28
CA LEU A 145 -2.68 -14.18 -11.23
C LEU A 145 -1.84 -13.75 -10.03
N ASN A 146 -0.89 -14.60 -9.61
CA ASN A 146 -0.01 -14.27 -8.50
C ASN A 146 0.97 -13.14 -8.84
N HIS A 147 1.63 -13.19 -10.00
CA HIS A 147 2.65 -12.18 -10.34
C HIS A 147 2.03 -10.84 -10.73
N LEU A 148 0.94 -10.84 -11.50
CA LEU A 148 0.20 -9.64 -11.84
C LEU A 148 -0.51 -9.06 -10.62
N GLY A 149 -1.11 -9.91 -9.78
CA GLY A 149 -1.73 -9.48 -8.52
C GLY A 149 -0.72 -8.82 -7.58
N LEU A 150 0.46 -9.43 -7.40
CA LEU A 150 1.56 -8.84 -6.63
C LEU A 150 2.04 -7.52 -7.27
N PHE A 151 2.22 -7.48 -8.59
CA PHE A 151 2.65 -6.26 -9.29
C PHE A 151 1.66 -5.10 -9.09
N ILE A 152 0.36 -5.37 -9.22
CA ILE A 152 -0.70 -4.38 -8.97
C ILE A 152 -0.66 -3.94 -7.51
N ALA A 153 -0.65 -4.87 -6.56
CA ALA A 153 -0.64 -4.54 -5.13
C ALA A 153 0.58 -3.68 -4.75
N LEU A 154 1.78 -4.05 -5.20
CA LEU A 154 3.01 -3.33 -4.90
C LEU A 154 3.00 -1.91 -5.50
N THR A 155 2.74 -1.79 -6.81
CA THR A 155 2.79 -0.48 -7.50
C THR A 155 1.74 0.49 -6.98
N THR A 156 0.51 0.02 -6.76
CA THR A 156 -0.60 0.86 -6.30
C THR A 156 -0.51 1.20 -4.82
N ALA A 157 -0.02 0.31 -3.96
CA ALA A 157 0.18 0.63 -2.55
C ALA A 157 1.30 1.68 -2.36
N THR A 158 2.40 1.59 -3.11
CA THR A 158 3.50 2.55 -3.00
C THR A 158 3.12 3.93 -3.53
N LEU A 159 2.56 4.01 -4.74
CA LEU A 159 2.21 5.29 -5.35
C LEU A 159 0.92 5.89 -4.77
N GLY A 160 0.00 5.04 -4.29
CA GLY A 160 -1.23 5.46 -3.64
C GLY A 160 -1.02 6.02 -2.24
N ASN A 161 0.09 5.66 -1.56
CA ASN A 161 0.40 6.17 -0.23
C ASN A 161 0.44 7.70 -0.15
N ALA A 162 0.86 8.38 -1.23
CA ALA A 162 0.88 9.83 -1.31
C ALA A 162 -0.52 10.47 -1.26
N ASP A 163 -1.54 9.76 -1.75
CA ASP A 163 -2.93 10.24 -1.82
C ASP A 163 -3.77 9.87 -0.58
N ILE A 164 -3.20 9.12 0.36
CA ILE A 164 -3.90 8.75 1.59
C ILE A 164 -4.11 10.02 2.43
N SER A 165 -5.36 10.37 2.66
CA SER A 165 -5.75 11.46 3.54
C SER A 165 -6.20 10.92 4.89
N ARG A 166 -5.56 11.36 5.98
CA ARG A 166 -5.94 11.06 7.36
C ARG A 166 -6.14 12.35 8.13
N VAL A 167 -7.36 12.55 8.61
CA VAL A 167 -7.72 13.76 9.36
C VAL A 167 -8.59 13.41 10.54
N LYS A 168 -8.58 14.26 11.56
CA LYS A 168 -9.40 14.09 12.76
C LYS A 168 -10.48 15.14 12.82
N MET A 169 -11.70 14.74 13.10
CA MET A 169 -12.83 15.62 13.30
C MET A 169 -13.31 15.48 14.74
N ILE A 170 -13.55 16.62 15.40
CA ILE A 170 -14.09 16.68 16.75
C ILE A 170 -15.55 17.10 16.60
N CYS A 171 -16.49 16.20 16.90
CA CYS A 171 -17.92 16.45 16.77
C CYS A 171 -18.56 16.61 18.15
N GLY A 172 -19.31 17.69 18.33
CA GLY A 172 -20.19 17.90 19.48
C GLY A 172 -21.58 17.30 19.25
N VAL A 173 -22.27 16.96 20.35
CA VAL A 173 -23.66 16.47 20.29
C VAL A 173 -24.57 17.53 19.69
N ASP A 174 -25.33 17.14 18.65
CA ASP A 174 -26.26 17.97 17.88
C ASP A 174 -25.64 19.17 17.15
N GLU A 175 -24.32 19.14 16.96
CA GLU A 175 -23.56 20.16 16.23
C GLU A 175 -22.93 19.53 14.99
N PRO A 176 -23.37 19.91 13.76
CA PRO A 176 -22.76 19.40 12.55
C PRO A 176 -21.38 20.01 12.35
N GLU A 177 -20.35 19.17 12.22
CA GLU A 177 -18.97 19.58 11.99
C GLU A 177 -18.46 19.07 10.64
N TRP A 178 -17.83 19.94 9.86
CA TRP A 178 -17.19 19.60 8.57
C TRP A 178 -15.70 19.97 8.54
N ARG A 179 -15.21 20.57 9.63
CA ARG A 179 -13.82 20.99 9.79
C ARG A 179 -13.03 19.83 10.40
N ALA A 180 -11.95 19.46 9.75
CA ALA A 180 -11.05 18.41 10.23
C ALA A 180 -9.63 18.96 10.39
N VAL A 181 -8.90 18.39 11.33
CA VAL A 181 -7.53 18.73 11.67
C VAL A 181 -6.59 17.69 11.06
N THR A 182 -5.60 18.14 10.29
CA THR A 182 -4.56 17.27 9.74
C THR A 182 -3.52 16.89 10.79
N ASN A 183 -2.61 15.98 10.45
CA ASN A 183 -1.48 15.64 11.33
C ASN A 183 -0.54 16.83 11.61
N GLU A 184 -0.53 17.82 10.72
CA GLU A 184 0.25 19.06 10.83
C GLU A 184 -0.50 20.17 11.59
N GLN A 185 -1.62 19.83 12.25
CA GLN A 185 -2.50 20.76 12.97
C GLN A 185 -3.16 21.83 12.07
N ALA A 186 -3.17 21.64 10.75
CA ALA A 186 -3.91 22.51 9.84
C ALA A 186 -5.40 22.14 9.84
N ILE A 187 -6.27 23.14 9.79
CA ILE A 187 -7.72 22.94 9.66
C ILE A 187 -8.08 22.92 8.17
N ILE A 188 -8.79 21.88 7.74
CA ILE A 188 -9.32 21.75 6.39
C ILE A 188 -10.83 21.50 6.43
N GLU A 189 -11.54 21.88 5.38
CA GLU A 189 -12.97 21.59 5.23
C GLU A 189 -13.17 20.34 4.38
N LEU A 190 -14.02 19.43 4.85
CA LEU A 190 -14.34 18.19 4.16
C LEU A 190 -15.64 18.30 3.35
N PRO A 191 -15.81 17.48 2.30
CA PRO A 191 -17.04 17.43 1.50
C PRO A 191 -18.18 16.64 2.19
N LEU A 192 -18.09 16.45 3.51
CA LEU A 192 -19.11 15.85 4.35
C LEU A 192 -19.07 16.52 5.73
N ALA A 193 -20.23 16.61 6.36
CA ALA A 193 -20.41 17.03 7.74
C ALA A 193 -20.84 15.82 8.58
N ILE A 194 -20.32 15.71 9.79
CA ILE A 194 -20.70 14.69 10.77
C ILE A 194 -21.30 15.41 11.96
N GLU A 195 -22.52 15.03 12.31
CA GLU A 195 -23.20 15.43 13.52
C GLU A 195 -23.23 14.25 14.49
N LEU A 196 -22.72 14.43 15.70
CA LEU A 196 -22.83 13.43 16.75
C LEU A 196 -24.24 13.49 17.35
N LYS A 197 -24.95 12.37 17.40
CA LYS A 197 -26.23 12.28 18.12
C LYS A 197 -26.03 11.79 19.54
N GLN A 198 -25.25 10.74 19.70
CA GLN A 198 -24.98 10.18 21.02
C GLN A 198 -23.67 9.41 21.02
N PHE A 199 -22.88 9.61 22.08
CA PHE A 199 -21.78 8.72 22.41
C PHE A 199 -22.27 7.60 23.34
N ILE A 200 -21.88 6.37 23.04
CA ILE A 200 -22.27 5.15 23.73
C ILE A 200 -21.01 4.51 24.31
N MET A 201 -20.98 4.38 25.63
CA MET A 201 -19.97 3.61 26.35
C MET A 201 -20.67 2.51 27.14
N GLU A 202 -20.47 1.26 26.74
CA GLU A 202 -20.90 0.11 27.53
C GLU A 202 -19.74 -0.36 28.39
N VAL A 203 -20.02 -0.68 29.65
CA VAL A 203 -19.08 -1.27 30.60
C VAL A 203 -19.57 -2.66 31.01
N TYR A 204 -18.63 -3.55 31.35
CA TYR A 204 -18.93 -4.81 32.04
C TYR A 204 -19.25 -4.55 33.52
N ASP A 205 -19.76 -5.57 34.21
CA ASP A 205 -20.12 -5.49 35.63
C ASP A 205 -18.92 -5.16 36.55
N ASP A 206 -17.70 -5.48 36.11
CA ASP A 206 -16.44 -5.16 36.79
C ASP A 206 -15.95 -3.73 36.52
N GLY A 207 -16.71 -2.95 35.74
CA GLY A 207 -16.37 -1.57 35.36
C GLY A 207 -15.42 -1.45 34.17
N SER A 208 -14.95 -2.55 33.59
CA SER A 208 -14.09 -2.52 32.40
C SER A 208 -14.88 -2.12 31.14
N PRO A 209 -14.28 -1.37 30.20
CA PRO A 209 -14.98 -0.95 28.98
C PRO A 209 -15.25 -2.13 28.05
N LYS A 210 -16.51 -2.25 27.63
CA LYS A 210 -17.00 -3.30 26.73
C LYS A 210 -17.13 -2.83 25.29
N ARG A 211 -17.67 -1.63 25.08
CA ARG A 211 -17.97 -1.10 23.75
C ARG A 211 -17.91 0.42 23.79
N PHE A 212 -17.27 0.99 22.78
CA PHE A 212 -17.38 2.41 22.49
C PHE A 212 -17.97 2.54 21.09
N ALA A 213 -19.04 3.31 20.99
CA ALA A 213 -19.71 3.58 19.74
C ALA A 213 -20.25 5.01 19.73
N SER A 214 -20.49 5.55 18.55
CA SER A 214 -21.14 6.84 18.39
C SER A 214 -22.23 6.74 17.35
N ASP A 215 -23.44 7.13 17.72
CA ASP A 215 -24.51 7.37 16.77
C ASP A 215 -24.29 8.72 16.11
N ILE A 216 -24.16 8.70 14.78
CA ILE A 216 -23.86 9.87 13.98
C ILE A 216 -24.87 10.04 12.85
N GLN A 217 -24.97 11.28 12.40
CA GLN A 217 -25.66 11.66 11.19
C GLN A 217 -24.65 12.31 10.24
N VAL A 218 -24.46 11.72 9.07
CA VAL A 218 -23.52 12.20 8.05
C VAL A 218 -24.30 12.89 6.95
N LEU A 219 -23.95 14.14 6.67
CA LEU A 219 -24.49 14.94 5.58
C LEU A 219 -23.40 15.13 4.52
N THR A 220 -23.66 14.69 3.29
CA THR A 220 -22.70 14.82 2.19
C THR A 220 -23.02 16.04 1.33
N GLN A 221 -22.02 16.58 0.63
CA GLN A 221 -22.27 17.62 -0.41
C GLN A 221 -23.20 17.13 -1.53
N SER A 222 -23.29 15.82 -1.75
CA SER A 222 -24.24 15.21 -2.68
C SER A 222 -25.70 15.21 -2.19
N GLY A 223 -25.96 15.74 -0.99
CA GLY A 223 -27.29 15.84 -0.39
C GLY A 223 -27.77 14.56 0.31
N LYS A 224 -26.89 13.56 0.47
CA LYS A 224 -27.23 12.34 1.22
C LYS A 224 -27.22 12.64 2.71
N ASN A 225 -28.19 12.08 3.41
CA ASN A 225 -28.28 12.14 4.86
C ASN A 225 -28.32 10.70 5.40
N ILE A 226 -27.22 10.28 6.02
CA ILE A 226 -26.98 8.89 6.42
C ILE A 226 -26.88 8.84 7.93
N LYS A 227 -27.77 8.08 8.57
CA LYS A 227 -27.66 7.76 10.00
C LYS A 227 -26.88 6.47 10.15
N ALA A 228 -25.85 6.46 10.99
CA ALA A 228 -25.01 5.29 11.20
C ALA A 228 -24.46 5.27 12.63
N THR A 229 -24.11 4.07 13.09
CA THR A 229 -23.39 3.88 14.35
C THR A 229 -21.95 3.51 14.03
N VAL A 230 -20.99 4.33 14.49
CA VAL A 230 -19.56 4.05 14.34
C VAL A 230 -19.08 3.33 15.59
N ASP A 231 -18.78 2.05 15.44
CA ASP A 231 -18.25 1.20 16.52
C ASP A 231 -16.71 1.16 16.45
N VAL A 232 -16.04 0.98 17.59
CA VAL A 232 -14.60 0.71 17.60
C VAL A 232 -14.31 -0.52 16.73
N ASN A 233 -13.31 -0.41 15.85
CA ASN A 233 -12.92 -1.40 14.83
C ASN A 233 -13.97 -1.71 13.74
N LYS A 234 -15.12 -1.02 13.70
CA LYS A 234 -16.12 -1.14 12.64
C LYS A 234 -16.38 0.23 12.02
N PRO A 235 -15.51 0.68 11.09
CA PRO A 235 -15.67 1.97 10.45
C PRO A 235 -16.90 2.02 9.56
N VAL A 236 -17.47 3.22 9.43
CA VAL A 236 -18.54 3.51 8.45
C VAL A 236 -17.93 4.15 7.22
N GLU A 237 -18.31 3.71 6.03
CA GLU A 237 -17.82 4.25 4.76
C GLU A 237 -18.86 5.16 4.10
N VAL A 238 -18.50 6.42 3.82
CA VAL A 238 -19.36 7.41 3.16
C VAL A 238 -18.56 8.21 2.13
N ASP A 239 -19.00 8.21 0.86
CA ASP A 239 -18.39 8.95 -0.25
C ASP A 239 -16.84 8.80 -0.31
N GLY A 240 -16.35 7.59 -0.07
CA GLY A 240 -14.92 7.21 -0.09
C GLY A 240 -14.14 7.50 1.19
N TRP A 241 -14.78 8.05 2.23
CA TRP A 241 -14.20 8.25 3.55
C TRP A 241 -14.60 7.12 4.49
N LYS A 242 -13.62 6.51 5.15
CA LYS A 242 -13.82 5.60 6.27
C LYS A 242 -13.74 6.38 7.57
N ILE A 243 -14.81 6.35 8.34
CA ILE A 243 -14.97 7.08 9.60
C ILE A 243 -14.74 6.09 10.73
N TYR A 244 -13.68 6.29 11.50
CA TYR A 244 -13.31 5.47 12.66
C TYR A 244 -13.61 6.21 13.95
N GLN A 245 -14.12 5.49 14.95
CA GLN A 245 -14.15 5.98 16.32
C GLN A 245 -12.70 6.07 16.82
N TYR A 246 -12.20 7.29 17.03
CA TYR A 246 -10.82 7.53 17.45
C TYR A 246 -10.73 7.82 18.95
N GLY A 247 -11.62 8.66 19.46
CA GLY A 247 -11.57 9.09 20.86
C GLY A 247 -12.84 9.77 21.32
N TYR A 248 -12.83 10.19 22.58
CA TYR A 248 -13.92 10.88 23.26
C TYR A 248 -13.34 11.68 24.44
N ASP A 249 -14.16 12.48 25.11
CA ASP A 249 -13.76 13.14 26.35
C ASP A 249 -13.66 12.14 27.52
N GLN A 250 -12.42 11.78 27.86
CA GLN A 250 -12.12 10.84 28.94
C GLN A 250 -12.53 11.35 30.33
N GLN A 251 -12.57 12.66 30.56
CA GLN A 251 -12.98 13.22 31.85
C GLN A 251 -14.49 13.04 32.06
N ALA A 252 -15.27 13.19 30.99
CA ALA A 252 -16.72 12.99 31.03
C ALA A 252 -17.14 11.50 30.99
N GLY A 253 -16.27 10.61 30.51
CA GLY A 253 -16.54 9.17 30.45
C GLY A 253 -17.79 8.86 29.61
N ALA A 254 -18.70 8.02 30.12
CA ALA A 254 -19.94 7.67 29.43
C ALA A 254 -20.88 8.85 29.16
N ARG A 255 -20.66 10.00 29.81
CA ARG A 255 -21.42 11.25 29.60
C ARG A 255 -20.74 12.19 28.60
N SER A 256 -19.78 11.69 27.83
CA SER A 256 -19.09 12.51 26.84
C SER A 256 -20.08 13.10 25.83
N ARG A 257 -19.98 14.42 25.64
CA ARG A 257 -20.73 15.15 24.61
C ARG A 257 -19.91 15.41 23.35
N ILE A 258 -18.73 14.80 23.27
CA ILE A 258 -17.76 14.99 22.19
C ILE A 258 -17.27 13.62 21.74
N SER A 259 -17.22 13.40 20.45
CA SER A 259 -16.53 12.26 19.86
C SER A 259 -15.50 12.73 18.85
N ILE A 260 -14.35 12.08 18.88
CA ILE A 260 -13.26 12.32 17.93
C ILE A 260 -13.31 11.19 16.92
N PHE A 261 -13.46 11.56 15.65
CA PHE A 261 -13.45 10.64 14.54
C PHE A 261 -12.15 10.77 13.75
N GLU A 262 -11.54 9.65 13.37
CA GLU A 262 -10.48 9.63 12.37
C GLU A 262 -11.11 9.29 11.01
N LEU A 263 -10.99 10.21 10.06
CA LEU A 263 -11.48 10.04 8.71
C LEU A 263 -10.29 9.71 7.81
N VAL A 264 -10.39 8.57 7.13
CA VAL A 264 -9.37 8.05 6.23
C VAL A 264 -9.93 7.88 4.83
N ARG A 265 -9.28 8.48 3.84
CA ARG A 265 -9.60 8.27 2.42
C ARG A 265 -8.37 7.80 1.68
N ASP A 266 -8.51 6.67 1.01
CA ASP A 266 -7.49 6.08 0.14
C ASP A 266 -8.12 5.74 -1.22
N PRO A 267 -7.90 6.58 -2.26
CA PRO A 267 -8.44 6.33 -3.60
C PRO A 267 -7.89 5.08 -4.29
N TRP A 268 -6.72 4.60 -3.87
CA TRP A 268 -6.00 3.49 -4.50
C TRP A 268 -6.31 2.13 -3.87
N LEU A 269 -6.94 2.13 -2.69
CA LEU A 269 -7.29 0.92 -1.95
C LEU A 269 -8.05 -0.13 -2.79
N PRO A 270 -9.01 0.22 -3.67
CA PRO A 270 -9.66 -0.76 -4.54
C PRO A 270 -8.68 -1.49 -5.48
N ALA A 271 -7.67 -0.78 -6.00
CA ALA A 271 -6.66 -1.37 -6.87
C ALA A 271 -5.72 -2.29 -6.07
N VAL A 272 -5.32 -1.89 -4.86
CA VAL A 272 -4.56 -2.74 -3.93
C VAL A 272 -5.32 -4.03 -3.64
N TYR A 273 -6.61 -3.95 -3.29
CA TYR A 273 -7.44 -5.12 -3.03
C TYR A 273 -7.63 -5.98 -4.27
N THR A 274 -7.75 -5.38 -5.46
CA THR A 274 -7.79 -6.16 -6.72
C THR A 274 -6.53 -7.02 -6.85
N GLY A 275 -5.35 -6.45 -6.60
CA GLY A 275 -4.09 -7.20 -6.57
C GLY A 275 -4.08 -8.34 -5.54
N ILE A 276 -4.55 -8.08 -4.32
CA ILE A 276 -4.64 -9.08 -3.25
C ILE A 276 -5.60 -10.21 -3.61
N PHE A 277 -6.80 -9.92 -4.09
CA PHE A 277 -7.77 -10.93 -4.49
C PHE A 277 -7.29 -11.76 -5.69
N MET A 278 -6.53 -11.16 -6.62
CA MET A 278 -5.89 -11.92 -7.70
C MET A 278 -4.85 -12.92 -7.17
N MET A 279 -4.02 -12.53 -6.20
CA MET A 279 -3.08 -13.45 -5.56
C MET A 279 -3.81 -14.57 -4.79
N LEU A 280 -4.88 -14.26 -4.07
CA LEU A 280 -5.70 -15.26 -3.37
C LEU A 280 -6.31 -16.26 -4.36
N ALA A 281 -6.87 -15.77 -5.47
CA ALA A 281 -7.40 -16.63 -6.52
C ALA A 281 -6.30 -17.53 -7.13
N GLY A 282 -5.12 -16.97 -7.43
CA GLY A 282 -3.99 -17.73 -7.96
C GLY A 282 -3.49 -18.81 -6.99
N ALA A 283 -3.44 -18.51 -5.69
CA ALA A 283 -3.09 -19.47 -4.62
C ALA A 283 -4.14 -20.59 -4.50
N LEU A 284 -5.43 -20.27 -4.50
CA LEU A 284 -6.52 -21.26 -4.46
C LEU A 284 -6.48 -22.19 -5.66
N LEU A 285 -6.30 -21.65 -6.87
CA LEU A 285 -6.16 -22.46 -8.08
C LEU A 285 -4.93 -23.36 -8.01
N MET A 286 -3.81 -22.88 -7.46
CA MET A 286 -2.60 -23.68 -7.29
C MET A 286 -2.86 -24.85 -6.32
N PHE A 287 -3.57 -24.61 -5.22
CA PHE A 287 -3.91 -25.65 -4.25
C PHE A 287 -4.83 -26.72 -4.85
N VAL A 288 -5.93 -26.30 -5.50
CA VAL A 288 -6.93 -27.22 -6.05
C VAL A 288 -6.38 -28.06 -7.22
N PHE A 289 -5.61 -27.44 -8.12
CA PHE A 289 -5.15 -28.11 -9.35
C PHE A 289 -3.70 -28.60 -9.28
N GLY A 290 -2.91 -28.14 -8.31
CA GLY A 290 -1.55 -28.61 -8.09
C GLY A 290 -1.48 -29.97 -7.39
N VAL A 291 -2.41 -30.24 -6.47
CA VAL A 291 -2.45 -31.52 -5.72
C VAL A 291 -2.96 -32.68 -6.58
N ARG A 292 -3.96 -32.44 -7.44
CA ARG A 292 -4.65 -33.46 -8.27
C ARG A 292 -3.78 -34.24 -9.26
N ARG A 293 -2.50 -33.93 -9.40
CA ARG A 293 -1.56 -34.64 -10.30
C ARG A 293 -0.37 -35.28 -9.58
N ALA A 294 -0.23 -35.11 -8.26
CA ALA A 294 0.73 -35.91 -7.49
C ALA A 294 0.22 -37.33 -7.23
N GLU A 295 -1.09 -37.56 -7.43
CA GLU A 295 -1.78 -38.83 -7.20
C GLU A 295 -2.08 -39.61 -8.51
N SER A 296 -1.54 -39.17 -9.67
CA SER A 296 -1.69 -39.81 -10.98
C SER A 296 -0.35 -40.16 -11.59
#